data_AF-T0K1N4-F1
#
_entry.id   AF-T0K1N4-F1
#
_cell.length_a   1.000
_cell.length_b   1.000
_cell.length_c   1.000
_cell.angle_alpha   90.00
_cell.angle_beta   90.00
_cell.angle_gamma   90.00
#
_symmetry.space_group_name_H-M   'P 1'
#
loop_
_entity.id
_entity.type
_entity.pdbx_description
1 polymer ?
#
loop_
_entity_poly.entity_id
_entity_poly.type
_entity_poly.pdbx_seq_one_letter_code
_entity_poly.pdbx_strand_id
1 'polypeptide(L)'
;MTKFLTAATLGLVLAGTIATAAAPQADARTRGRYVSVQGSGGHGYRHARSISRQPGAVSAHRNTQFNNGRGMVSDRNGSWGNGSYQGGATHTTNNGTTFGRSTSVVNNGDGSYTGSVTRTRPDGSTGTRTVTRSRN
;
A
#
# COMPACT_ATOMS: atom_id res chain seq x y z
N MET A 1 -71.04 -6.84 -7.10
CA MET A 1 -71.21 -5.44 -7.56
C MET A 1 -71.69 -4.67 -6.34
N THR A 2 -71.04 -3.66 -5.75
CA THR A 2 -69.99 -2.74 -6.20
C THR A 2 -69.33 -2.16 -4.94
N LYS A 3 -68.00 -1.97 -5.00
CA LYS A 3 -67.12 -1.53 -3.91
C LYS A 3 -67.27 -0.02 -3.67
N PHE A 4 -67.19 0.42 -2.40
CA PHE A 4 -66.82 1.79 -2.05
C PHE A 4 -65.62 1.72 -1.09
N LEU A 5 -64.42 2.03 -1.59
CA LEU A 5 -63.24 2.29 -0.76
C LEU A 5 -62.99 3.79 -0.75
N THR A 6 -63.09 4.37 0.44
CA THR A 6 -62.83 5.77 0.76
C THR A 6 -61.34 6.07 0.66
N ALA A 7 -61.01 7.17 -0.01
CA ALA A 7 -59.67 7.70 -0.17
C ALA A 7 -59.10 8.23 1.16
N ALA A 8 -57.84 7.90 1.46
CA ALA A 8 -57.03 8.56 2.47
C ALA A 8 -55.69 8.99 1.85
N THR A 9 -55.65 10.28 1.51
CA THR A 9 -54.53 11.23 1.51
C THR A 9 -53.08 10.73 1.67
N LEU A 10 -52.33 10.94 0.58
CA LEU A 10 -50.99 11.57 0.49
C LEU A 10 -50.20 11.81 1.79
N GLY A 11 -49.06 11.12 1.90
CA GLY A 11 -47.97 11.46 2.81
C GLY A 11 -46.63 10.97 2.25
N LEU A 12 -46.09 11.65 1.22
CA LEU A 12 -44.75 11.40 0.71
C LEU A 12 -43.74 12.09 1.64
N VAL A 13 -43.15 11.35 2.56
CA VAL A 13 -42.01 11.84 3.35
C VAL A 13 -40.76 11.77 2.48
N LEU A 14 -40.31 12.91 1.96
CA LEU A 14 -38.97 13.09 1.41
C LEU A 14 -37.96 13.04 2.57
N ALA A 15 -37.46 11.85 2.90
CA ALA A 15 -36.29 11.72 3.75
C ALA A 15 -35.07 12.14 2.94
N GLY A 16 -34.53 13.32 3.29
CA GLY A 16 -33.39 13.95 2.61
C GLY A 16 -32.20 13.01 2.47
N THR A 17 -31.78 12.82 1.23
CA THR A 17 -30.48 12.26 0.91
C THR A 17 -29.40 13.22 1.40
N ILE A 18 -28.80 12.92 2.54
CA ILE A 18 -27.50 13.49 2.90
C ILE A 18 -26.53 12.89 1.89
N ALA A 19 -26.31 13.59 0.78
CA ALA A 19 -25.19 13.33 -0.10
C ALA A 19 -23.92 13.58 0.73
N THR A 20 -23.36 12.52 1.31
CA THR A 20 -21.98 12.54 1.75
C THR A 20 -21.17 12.85 0.51
N ALA A 21 -20.68 14.09 0.41
CA ALA A 21 -19.70 14.45 -0.58
C ALA A 21 -18.52 13.50 -0.37
N ALA A 22 -18.42 12.47 -1.23
CA ALA A 22 -17.27 11.61 -1.27
C ALA A 22 -16.08 12.53 -1.47
N ALA A 23 -15.20 12.61 -0.47
CA ALA A 23 -13.92 13.27 -0.64
C ALA A 23 -13.31 12.75 -1.95
N PRO A 24 -12.76 13.62 -2.81
CA PRO A 24 -12.18 13.19 -4.07
C PRO A 24 -11.20 12.05 -3.75
N GLN A 25 -11.52 10.86 -4.22
CA GLN A 25 -10.67 9.70 -4.06
C GLN A 25 -9.33 10.09 -4.69
N ALA A 26 -8.27 10.10 -3.89
CA ALA A 26 -6.94 10.44 -4.37
C ALA A 26 -6.65 9.61 -5.63
N ASP A 27 -6.51 10.29 -6.78
CA ASP A 27 -6.42 9.65 -8.08
C ASP A 27 -5.41 8.52 -8.07
N ALA A 28 -5.87 7.40 -8.61
CA ALA A 28 -5.10 6.28 -9.10
C ALA A 28 -3.89 6.76 -9.92
N ARG A 29 -2.74 7.04 -9.29
CA ARG A 29 -1.62 7.69 -9.96
C ARG A 29 -0.45 6.75 -10.13
N THR A 30 -0.19 6.40 -11.38
CA THR A 30 1.05 5.74 -11.79
C THR A 30 2.10 6.79 -12.11
N ARG A 31 3.32 6.63 -11.56
CA ARG A 31 4.46 7.48 -11.87
C ARG A 31 5.70 6.64 -12.16
N GLY A 32 6.21 6.76 -13.39
CA GLY A 32 7.51 6.24 -13.80
C GLY A 32 8.63 7.28 -13.66
N ARG A 33 9.87 6.82 -13.49
CA ARG A 33 11.08 7.62 -13.78
C ARG A 33 12.20 6.68 -14.19
N TYR A 34 12.96 7.08 -15.20
CA TYR A 34 14.20 6.46 -15.61
C TYR A 34 15.34 7.47 -15.47
N VAL A 35 16.50 7.00 -15.03
CA VAL A 35 17.74 7.78 -14.91
C VAL A 35 18.89 6.91 -15.36
N SER A 36 19.76 7.45 -16.22
CA SER A 36 21.05 6.86 -16.59
C SER A 36 22.14 7.85 -16.25
N VAL A 37 23.18 7.40 -15.59
CA VAL A 37 24.37 8.20 -15.27
C VAL A 37 25.59 7.44 -15.75
N GLN A 38 26.41 8.09 -16.54
CA GLN A 38 27.70 7.58 -17.01
C GLN A 38 28.80 8.46 -16.43
N GLY A 39 29.85 7.82 -15.90
CA GLY A 39 31.04 8.47 -15.37
C GLY A 39 32.30 7.98 -16.11
N SER A 40 33.44 8.58 -15.77
CA SER A 40 34.74 8.16 -16.28
C SER A 40 35.08 6.72 -15.86
N GLY A 41 35.99 6.08 -16.60
CA GLY A 41 36.51 4.75 -16.23
C GLY A 41 35.47 3.61 -16.31
N GLY A 42 34.41 3.77 -17.11
CA GLY A 42 33.36 2.76 -17.25
C GLY A 42 32.39 2.70 -16.06
N HIS A 43 32.53 3.59 -15.08
CA HIS A 43 31.58 3.70 -13.97
C HIS A 43 30.25 4.27 -14.44
N GLY A 44 29.16 3.81 -13.84
CA GLY A 44 27.83 4.28 -14.19
C GLY A 44 26.75 3.36 -13.66
N TYR A 45 25.51 3.84 -13.78
CA TYR A 45 24.34 3.05 -13.44
C TYR A 45 23.11 3.48 -14.24
N ARG A 46 22.17 2.55 -14.36
CA ARG A 46 20.80 2.77 -14.82
C ARG A 46 19.85 2.53 -13.65
N HIS A 47 18.90 3.43 -13.46
CA HIS A 47 17.89 3.33 -12.42
C HIS A 47 16.51 3.56 -13.01
N ALA A 48 15.60 2.61 -12.80
CA ALA A 48 14.20 2.72 -13.14
C ALA A 48 13.34 2.62 -11.89
N ARG A 49 12.26 3.39 -11.85
CA ARG A 49 11.19 3.24 -10.85
C ARG A 49 9.83 3.34 -11.50
N SER A 50 8.90 2.52 -11.04
CA SER A 50 7.46 2.68 -11.24
C SER A 50 6.77 2.65 -9.89
N ILE A 51 5.81 3.55 -9.69
CA ILE A 51 5.04 3.66 -8.46
C ILE A 51 3.57 3.70 -8.87
N SER A 52 2.74 2.85 -8.30
CA SER A 52 1.28 2.92 -8.41
C SER A 52 0.69 3.28 -7.05
N ARG A 53 -0.19 4.26 -7.01
CA ARG A 53 -0.91 4.71 -5.81
C ARG A 53 -2.39 4.63 -6.08
N GLN A 54 -3.13 4.03 -5.17
CA GLN A 54 -4.58 3.94 -5.18
C GLN A 54 -5.07 4.28 -3.76
N PRO A 55 -6.34 4.66 -3.57
CA PRO A 55 -6.91 4.73 -2.23
C PRO A 55 -6.68 3.42 -1.47
N GLY A 56 -6.09 3.52 -0.27
CA GLY A 56 -5.80 2.34 0.56
C GLY A 56 -4.62 1.48 0.12
N ALA A 57 -3.87 1.83 -0.94
CA ALA A 57 -2.72 1.02 -1.37
C ALA A 57 -1.62 1.81 -2.11
N VAL A 58 -0.39 1.33 -2.00
CA VAL A 58 0.76 1.76 -2.79
C VAL A 58 1.63 0.57 -3.16
N SER A 59 2.12 0.56 -4.40
CA SER A 59 3.17 -0.34 -4.84
C SER A 59 4.27 0.45 -5.54
N ALA A 60 5.51 -0.02 -5.41
CA ALA A 60 6.67 0.59 -6.03
C ALA A 60 7.67 -0.48 -6.44
N HIS A 61 7.99 -0.52 -7.73
CA HIS A 61 9.05 -1.33 -8.29
C HIS A 61 10.25 -0.44 -8.62
N ARG A 62 11.45 -0.85 -8.25
CA ARG A 62 12.69 -0.14 -8.52
C ARG A 62 13.73 -1.12 -9.02
N ASN A 63 14.48 -0.73 -10.04
CA ASN A 63 15.61 -1.51 -10.54
C ASN A 63 16.82 -0.59 -10.65
N THR A 64 17.95 -1.01 -10.10
CA THR A 64 19.23 -0.31 -10.25
C THR A 64 20.27 -1.29 -10.78
N GLN A 65 20.92 -0.94 -11.88
CA GLN A 65 21.94 -1.74 -12.55
C GLN A 65 23.20 -0.91 -12.72
N PHE A 66 24.30 -1.32 -12.09
CA PHE A 66 25.60 -0.69 -12.23
C PHE A 66 26.37 -1.30 -13.40
N ASN A 67 27.24 -0.52 -14.04
CA ASN A 67 28.05 -0.97 -15.18
C ASN A 67 28.99 -2.14 -14.81
N ASN A 68 29.35 -2.28 -13.53
CA ASN A 68 30.21 -3.35 -13.05
C ASN A 68 29.47 -4.67 -12.73
N GLY A 69 28.26 -4.86 -13.26
CA GLY A 69 27.47 -6.09 -13.11
C GLY A 69 26.72 -6.22 -11.77
N ARG A 70 26.99 -5.34 -10.79
CA ARG A 70 26.18 -5.27 -9.57
C ARG A 70 24.82 -4.64 -9.86
N GLY A 71 23.79 -5.11 -9.17
CA GLY A 71 22.45 -4.57 -9.34
C GLY A 71 21.48 -5.15 -8.34
N MET A 72 20.32 -4.51 -8.25
CA MET A 72 19.25 -4.90 -7.34
C MET A 72 17.90 -4.45 -7.88
N VAL A 73 16.93 -5.35 -7.80
CA VAL A 73 15.51 -5.07 -7.92
C VAL A 73 14.91 -4.93 -6.52
N SER A 74 14.04 -3.95 -6.32
CA SER A 74 13.28 -3.75 -5.10
C SER A 74 11.80 -3.53 -5.39
N ASP A 75 11.00 -4.40 -4.81
CA ASP A 75 9.55 -4.26 -4.76
C ASP A 75 9.16 -3.82 -3.37
N ARG A 76 8.30 -2.80 -3.29
CA ARG A 76 7.67 -2.37 -2.04
C ARG A 76 6.18 -2.26 -2.25
N ASN A 77 5.43 -2.74 -1.27
CA ASN A 77 3.98 -2.58 -1.26
C ASN A 77 3.52 -2.17 0.14
N GLY A 78 2.32 -1.59 0.17
CA GLY A 78 1.59 -1.37 1.41
C GLY A 78 0.12 -1.15 1.11
N SER A 79 -0.76 -1.75 1.90
CA SER A 79 -2.18 -1.47 1.92
C SER A 79 -2.61 -1.07 3.32
N TRP A 80 -3.66 -0.25 3.39
CA TRP A 80 -4.29 0.16 4.62
C TRP A 80 -5.79 0.30 4.42
N GLY A 81 -6.54 -0.07 5.44
CA GLY A 81 -7.99 -0.06 5.42
C GLY A 81 -8.55 -0.77 6.63
N ASN A 82 -9.75 -0.36 7.06
CA ASN A 82 -10.51 -1.00 8.13
C ASN A 82 -9.68 -1.20 9.42
N GLY A 83 -8.91 -0.17 9.81
CA GLY A 83 -8.08 -0.21 11.01
C GLY A 83 -6.82 -1.08 10.90
N SER A 84 -6.45 -1.55 9.70
CA SER A 84 -5.27 -2.37 9.49
C SER A 84 -4.31 -1.79 8.46
N TYR A 85 -3.04 -2.18 8.57
CA TYR A 85 -1.97 -1.91 7.62
C TYR A 85 -1.19 -3.19 7.37
N GLN A 86 -0.88 -3.46 6.11
CA GLN A 86 0.03 -4.52 5.72
C GLN A 86 1.00 -3.95 4.69
N GLY A 87 2.27 -4.30 4.76
CA GLY A 87 3.23 -3.85 3.77
C GLY A 87 4.56 -4.53 3.89
N GLY A 88 5.44 -4.22 2.96
CA GLY A 88 6.73 -4.87 2.94
C GLY A 88 7.65 -4.36 1.85
N ALA A 89 8.83 -4.94 1.85
CA ALA A 89 9.84 -4.74 0.84
C ALA A 89 10.55 -6.06 0.57
N THR A 90 10.72 -6.39 -0.71
CA THR A 90 11.61 -7.45 -1.16
C THR A 90 12.71 -6.81 -1.99
N HIS A 91 13.92 -7.30 -1.81
CA HIS A 91 15.13 -6.88 -2.50
C HIS A 91 15.81 -8.11 -3.06
N THR A 92 16.06 -8.14 -4.36
CA THR A 92 16.77 -9.23 -5.03
C THR A 92 17.95 -8.64 -5.78
N THR A 93 19.15 -9.04 -5.41
CA THR A 93 20.39 -8.63 -6.09
C THR A 93 20.66 -9.51 -7.32
N ASN A 94 21.50 -9.04 -8.23
CA ASN A 94 21.82 -9.76 -9.47
C ASN A 94 22.43 -11.17 -9.25
N ASN A 95 23.03 -11.42 -8.08
CA ASN A 95 23.55 -12.73 -7.68
C ASN A 95 22.48 -13.64 -7.03
N GLY A 96 21.19 -13.28 -7.10
CA GLY A 96 20.08 -14.06 -6.58
C GLY A 96 19.80 -13.89 -5.08
N THR A 97 20.67 -13.20 -4.33
CA THR A 97 20.43 -12.98 -2.91
C THR A 97 19.16 -12.15 -2.70
N THR A 98 18.25 -12.67 -1.88
CA THR A 98 16.98 -12.01 -1.58
C THR A 98 16.86 -11.71 -0.09
N PHE A 99 16.41 -10.49 0.23
CA PHE A 99 16.19 -10.04 1.60
C PHE A 99 15.04 -9.04 1.64
N GLY A 100 14.49 -8.78 2.82
CA GLY A 100 13.29 -7.98 2.88
C GLY A 100 12.72 -7.79 4.26
N ARG A 101 11.55 -7.17 4.30
CA ARG A 101 10.72 -7.06 5.49
C ARG A 101 9.25 -7.16 5.15
N SER A 102 8.46 -7.67 6.06
CA SER A 102 7.02 -7.52 6.10
C SER A 102 6.61 -6.80 7.39
N THR A 103 5.49 -6.10 7.34
CA THR A 103 4.93 -5.34 8.46
C THR A 103 3.42 -5.53 8.44
N SER A 104 2.85 -5.84 9.59
CA SER A 104 1.41 -5.87 9.81
C SER A 104 1.08 -5.01 11.02
N VAL A 105 0.03 -4.21 10.95
CA VAL A 105 -0.51 -3.47 12.09
C VAL A 105 -2.02 -3.63 12.07
N VAL A 106 -2.62 -3.92 13.22
CA VAL A 106 -4.06 -4.04 13.40
C VAL A 106 -4.50 -3.17 14.56
N ASN A 107 -5.62 -2.46 14.37
CA ASN A 107 -6.39 -1.84 15.43
C ASN A 107 -7.22 -2.94 16.10
N ASN A 108 -7.09 -3.09 17.41
CA ASN A 108 -7.75 -4.15 18.17
C ASN A 108 -9.21 -3.80 18.54
N GLY A 109 -9.66 -2.57 18.26
CA GLY A 109 -11.03 -2.12 18.52
C GLY A 109 -11.27 -1.62 19.95
N ASP A 110 -10.30 -1.79 20.85
CA ASP A 110 -10.33 -1.38 22.26
C ASP A 110 -9.49 -0.11 22.54
N GLY A 111 -9.09 0.61 21.47
CA GLY A 111 -8.18 1.75 21.56
C GLY A 111 -6.69 1.38 21.52
N SER A 112 -6.36 0.09 21.36
CA SER A 112 -4.98 -0.38 21.16
C SER A 112 -4.68 -0.86 19.74
N TYR A 113 -3.39 -0.92 19.42
CA TYR A 113 -2.85 -1.37 18.15
C TYR A 113 -1.78 -2.44 18.37
N THR A 114 -1.83 -3.51 17.60
CA THR A 114 -0.78 -4.54 17.57
C THR A 114 -0.05 -4.46 16.25
N GLY A 115 1.27 -4.28 16.30
CA GLY A 115 2.14 -4.26 15.12
C GLY A 115 3.19 -5.37 15.16
N SER A 116 3.42 -6.03 14.03
CA SER A 116 4.51 -7.00 13.84
C SER A 116 5.37 -6.62 12.65
N VAL A 117 6.68 -6.83 12.78
CA VAL A 117 7.66 -6.66 11.70
C VAL A 117 8.51 -7.91 11.62
N THR A 118 8.49 -8.58 10.47
CA THR A 118 9.40 -9.68 10.15
C THR A 118 10.46 -9.18 9.19
N ARG A 119 11.73 -9.44 9.47
CA ARG A 119 12.85 -9.08 8.58
C ARG A 119 13.62 -10.33 8.20
N THR A 120 13.78 -10.55 6.90
CA THR A 120 14.67 -11.55 6.32
C THR A 120 15.96 -10.88 5.88
N ARG A 121 17.09 -11.37 6.36
CA ARG A 121 18.42 -10.87 6.01
C ARG A 121 18.95 -11.56 4.74
N PRO A 122 20.00 -11.01 4.10
CA PRO A 122 20.64 -11.61 2.92
C PRO A 122 21.16 -13.04 3.14
N ASP A 123 21.49 -13.41 4.38
CA ASP A 123 21.91 -14.77 4.78
C ASP A 123 20.72 -15.74 4.95
N GLY A 124 19.49 -15.29 4.67
CA GLY A 124 18.27 -16.07 4.86
C GLY A 124 17.72 -16.07 6.29
N SER A 125 18.47 -15.57 7.28
CA SER A 125 18.00 -15.52 8.66
C SER A 125 16.80 -14.57 8.80
N THR A 126 15.81 -14.98 9.58
CA THR A 126 14.60 -14.21 9.83
C THR A 126 14.47 -13.83 11.30
N GLY A 127 13.85 -12.68 11.57
CA GLY A 127 13.52 -12.26 12.92
C GLY A 127 12.23 -11.46 12.92
N THR A 128 11.36 -11.76 13.89
CA THR A 128 10.06 -11.11 14.06
C THR A 128 10.04 -10.35 15.37
N ARG A 129 9.50 -9.13 15.33
CA ARG A 129 9.21 -8.33 16.53
C ARG A 129 7.75 -7.92 16.51
N THR A 130 7.06 -8.15 17.62
CA THR A 130 5.67 -7.73 17.83
C THR A 130 5.59 -6.75 18.99
N VAL A 131 4.76 -5.72 18.85
CA VAL A 131 4.51 -4.70 19.87
C VAL A 131 3.04 -4.36 19.89
N THR A 132 2.44 -4.31 21.08
CA THR A 132 1.10 -3.75 21.29
C THR A 132 1.21 -2.39 21.98
N ARG A 133 0.41 -1.41 21.54
CA ARG A 133 0.37 -0.05 22.07
C ARG A 133 -1.06 0.41 22.25
N SER A 134 -1.42 0.87 23.44
CA SER A 134 -2.72 1.53 23.70
C SER A 134 -2.62 3.03 23.44
N ARG A 135 -3.71 3.65 22.95
CA ARG A 135 -3.86 5.11 23.00
C ARG A 135 -4.15 5.50 24.44
N ASN A 136 -3.32 6.38 24.99
CA ASN A 136 -3.57 7.04 26.28
C ASN A 136 -4.66 8.09 26.13
#